data_AF-A0A7W0EZC9-F1
#
_entry.id   AF-A0A7W0EZC9-F1
#
_cell.length_a   1.000
_cell.length_b   1.000
_cell.length_c   1.000
_cell.angle_alpha   90.00
_cell.angle_beta   90.00
_cell.angle_gamma   90.00
#
_symmetry.space_group_name_H-M   'P 1'
#
loop_
_entity.id
_entity.type
_entity.pdbx_description
1 polymer ?
#
loop_
_entity_poly.entity_id
_entity_poly.type
_entity_poly.pdbx_seq_one_letter_code
_entity_poly.pdbx_strand_id
1 'polypeptide(L)' 'MLSRIITEGVKSIRKPFYFVVERDENRQRDGIMGELRTRIQEAGIPAFPSLDLAARSAMNMYRYQEFLSAKK' A
#
# COMPACT_ATOMS: atom_id res chain seq x y z
N MET A 1 -9.51 -15.76 4.40
CA MET A 1 -8.56 -16.52 3.56
C MET A 1 -7.57 -15.59 2.83
N LEU A 2 -8.05 -14.62 2.04
CA LEU A 2 -7.19 -13.64 1.35
C LEU A 2 -6.29 -12.82 2.30
N SER A 3 -6.84 -12.32 3.41
CA SER A 3 -6.10 -11.55 4.41
C SER A 3 -4.94 -12.36 5.03
N ARG A 4 -5.09 -13.68 5.15
CA ARG A 4 -4.03 -14.56 5.69
C ARG A 4 -2.89 -14.73 4.68
N ILE A 5 -3.19 -14.98 3.40
CA ILE A 5 -2.18 -15.09 2.32
C ILE A 5 -1.41 -13.78 2.19
N ILE A 6 -2.13 -12.67 2.18
CA ILE A 6 -1.55 -11.33 2.11
C ILE A 6 -0.63 -11.09 3.31
N THR A 7 -1.11 -11.36 4.54
CA THR A 7 -0.33 -11.18 5.79
C THR A 7 0.92 -12.07 5.84
N GLU A 8 0.83 -13.33 5.41
CA GLU A 8 1.98 -14.25 5.36
C GLU A 8 2.98 -13.81 4.28
N GLY A 9 2.49 -13.33 3.13
CA GLY A 9 3.31 -12.71 2.08
C GLY A 9 4.07 -11.48 2.57
N VAL A 10 3.41 -10.56 3.27
CA VAL A 10 4.03 -9.38 3.90
C VAL A 10 5.22 -9.78 4.78
N LYS A 11 5.02 -10.76 5.66
CA LYS A 11 6.02 -11.18 6.64
C LYS A 11 7.30 -11.72 5.98
N SER A 12 7.18 -12.28 4.78
CA SER A 12 8.33 -12.75 4.00
C SER A 12 9.14 -11.62 3.36
N ILE A 13 8.51 -10.46 3.11
CA ILE A 13 9.15 -9.32 2.46
C ILE A 13 9.79 -8.44 3.55
N ARG A 14 11.12 -8.50 3.67
CA ARG A 14 11.90 -7.71 4.65
C ARG A 14 12.04 -6.21 4.31
N LYS A 15 11.32 -5.73 3.30
CA LYS A 15 11.37 -4.34 2.82
C LYS A 15 9.96 -3.74 2.86
N PRO A 16 9.82 -2.43 3.06
CA PRO A 16 8.54 -1.76 2.88
C PRO A 16 8.06 -2.00 1.44
N PHE A 17 6.80 -2.39 1.28
CA PHE A 17 6.17 -2.51 -0.02
C PHE A 17 4.80 -1.82 0.01
N TYR A 18 4.35 -1.45 -1.18
CA TYR A 18 3.13 -0.69 -1.41
C TYR A 18 2.30 -1.45 -2.43
N PHE A 19 0.98 -1.50 -2.23
CA PHE A 19 0.06 -1.97 -3.25
C PHE A 19 -0.50 -0.80 -4.02
N VAL A 20 -0.57 -0.92 -5.35
CA VAL A 20 -1.30 0.02 -6.20
C VAL A 20 -2.45 -0.73 -6.83
N VAL A 21 -3.65 -0.23 -6.59
CA VAL A 21 -4.89 -0.75 -7.14
C VAL A 21 -5.53 0.40 -7.89
N GLU A 22 -5.22 0.48 -9.18
CA GLU A 22 -5.69 1.55 -10.05
C GLU A 22 -7.20 1.46 -10.27
N ARG A 23 -7.81 2.61 -10.57
CA ARG A 23 -9.22 2.67 -10.95
C ARG A 23 -9.42 1.99 -12.30
N ASP A 24 -10.55 1.32 -12.46
CA ASP A 24 -10.96 0.74 -13.73
C ASP A 24 -12.03 1.65 -14.36
N GLU A 25 -11.98 1.85 -15.67
CA GLU A 25 -13.01 2.64 -16.37
C GLU A 25 -14.39 1.97 -16.30
N ASN A 26 -14.41 0.65 -16.14
CA ASN A 26 -15.63 -0.10 -15.90
C ASN A 26 -16.08 0.03 -14.44
N ARG A 27 -17.22 0.71 -14.21
CA ARG A 27 -17.81 0.92 -12.86
C ARG A 27 -17.93 -0.34 -12.01
N GLN A 28 -18.26 -1.50 -12.58
CA GLN A 28 -18.35 -2.73 -11.79
C GLN A 28 -16.98 -3.20 -11.31
N ARG A 29 -15.95 -3.10 -12.16
CA ARG A 29 -14.59 -3.47 -11.79
C ARG A 29 -13.99 -2.43 -10.84
N ASP A 30 -14.27 -1.16 -11.03
CA ASP A 30 -13.85 -0.09 -10.10
C ASP A 30 -14.38 -0.33 -8.68
N GLY A 31 -15.63 -0.79 -8.55
CA GLY A 31 -16.19 -1.22 -7.26
C GLY A 31 -15.38 -2.35 -6.62
N ILE A 32 -15.05 -3.39 -7.38
CA ILE A 32 -14.24 -4.53 -6.91
C ILE A 32 -12.82 -4.07 -6.53
N MET A 33 -12.19 -3.21 -7.34
CA MET A 33 -10.86 -2.65 -7.07
C MET A 33 -10.87 -1.78 -5.81
N GLY A 34 -11.93 -1.00 -5.60
CA GLY A 34 -12.15 -0.22 -4.38
C GLY A 34 -12.24 -1.10 -3.14
N GLU A 35 -13.07 -2.15 -3.17
CA GLU A 35 -13.20 -3.10 -2.07
C GLU A 35 -11.88 -3.84 -1.78
N LEU A 36 -11.17 -4.27 -2.82
CA LEU A 36 -9.86 -4.91 -2.69
C LEU A 36 -8.87 -3.99 -1.99
N ARG A 37 -8.81 -2.71 -2.40
CA ARG A 37 -7.95 -1.71 -1.76
C ARG A 37 -8.28 -1.57 -0.27
N THR A 38 -9.56 -1.48 0.09
CA THR A 38 -9.99 -1.39 1.49
C THR A 38 -9.55 -2.61 2.30
N ARG A 39 -9.74 -3.82 1.78
CA ARG A 39 -9.32 -5.05 2.47
C ARG A 39 -7.81 -5.16 2.67
N ILE A 40 -7.03 -4.67 1.71
CA ILE A 40 -5.56 -4.62 1.83
C ILE A 40 -5.16 -3.62 2.93
N GLN A 41 -5.81 -2.45 2.98
CA GLN A 41 -5.56 -1.45 4.03
C GLN A 41 -5.94 -1.98 5.42
N GLU A 42 -7.07 -2.67 5.56
CA GLU A 42 -7.49 -3.32 6.80
C GLU A 42 -6.51 -4.40 7.27
N ALA A 43 -5.78 -5.04 6.35
CA ALA A 43 -4.69 -5.97 6.65
C ALA A 43 -3.39 -5.27 7.10
N GLY A 44 -3.41 -3.93 7.26
CA GLY A 44 -2.26 -3.13 7.69
C GLY A 44 -1.26 -2.82 6.57
N ILE A 45 -1.65 -3.00 5.31
CA ILE A 45 -0.78 -2.80 4.16
C ILE A 45 -1.15 -1.50 3.46
N PRO A 46 -0.18 -0.59 3.24
CA PRO A 46 -0.43 0.61 2.46
C PRO A 46 -0.86 0.26 1.03
N ALA A 47 -2.10 0.60 0.67
CA ALA A 47 -2.62 0.47 -0.69
C ALA A 47 -3.14 1.80 -1.22
N PHE A 48 -2.83 2.10 -2.48
CA PHE A 48 -3.06 3.39 -3.11
C PHE A 48 -3.84 3.25 -4.44
N PRO A 49 -4.63 4.26 -4.81
CA PRO A 49 -5.39 4.25 -6.07
C PRO A 49 -4.56 4.62 -7.30
N SER A 50 -3.29 5.02 -7.13
CA SER A 50 -2.40 5.38 -8.23
C SER A 50 -0.92 5.24 -7.83
N LEU A 51 -0.06 5.09 -8.84
CA LEU A 51 1.40 5.05 -8.67
C LEU A 51 1.94 6.37 -8.08
N ASP A 52 1.42 7.53 -8.49
CA ASP A 52 1.85 8.84 -7.97
C ASP A 52 1.66 8.95 -6.45
N LEU A 53 0.50 8.52 -5.94
CA LEU A 53 0.22 8.57 -4.51
C LEU A 53 1.10 7.59 -3.73
N ALA A 54 1.35 6.40 -4.27
CA ALA A 54 2.28 5.44 -3.69
C ALA A 54 3.71 6.01 -3.62
N ALA A 55 4.19 6.63 -4.71
CA ALA A 55 5.51 7.25 -4.77
C ALA A 55 5.67 8.40 -3.77
N ARG A 56 4.66 9.27 -3.64
CA ARG A 56 4.65 10.35 -2.63
C ARG A 56 4.69 9.80 -1.21
N SER A 57 3.94 8.73 -0.92
CA SER A 57 3.98 8.07 0.38
C SER A 57 5.37 7.52 0.70
N ALA A 58 6.00 6.84 -0.27
CA ALA A 58 7.37 6.33 -0.13
C ALA A 58 8.38 7.47 0.12
N MET A 59 8.27 8.57 -0.61
CA MET A 59 9.15 9.73 -0.43
C MET A 59 8.98 10.37 0.95
N ASN A 60 7.75 10.47 1.46
CA ASN A 60 7.48 10.99 2.79
C ASN A 60 8.08 10.09 3.87
N MET A 61 8.01 8.77 3.70
CA MET A 61 8.61 7.82 4.64
C MET A 61 10.14 7.95 4.64
N TYR A 62 10.75 8.11 3.47
CA TYR A 62 12.19 8.37 3.34
C TYR A 62 12.62 9.66 4.05
N ARG A 63 11.93 10.78 3.80
CA ARG A 63 12.21 12.06 4.47
C ARG A 63 12.07 11.98 5.98
N TYR A 64 11.09 11.22 6.47
CA TYR A 64 10.91 11.01 7.90
C TYR A 64 12.07 10.22 8.51
N GLN A 65 12.59 9.21 7.81
CA GLN A 65 13.79 8.48 8.23
C GLN A 65 15.04 9.36 8.27
N GLU A 66 15.23 10.23 7.28
CA GLU A 66 16.33 11.21 7.27
C GLU A 66 16.24 12.15 8.48
N PHE A 67 15.05 12.69 8.76
CA PHE A 67 14.81 13.54 9.91
C PHE A 67 15.11 12.84 11.24
N LEU A 68 14.69 11.59 11.40
CA LEU A 68 14.98 10.80 12.60
C LEU A 68 16.48 10.51 12.75
N SER A 69 17.19 10.33 11.64
CA SER A 69 18.64 10.05 11.64
C SER A 69 19.45 11.30 11.96
N ALA A 70 19.04 12.47 11.46
CA ALA A 70 19.69 13.75 11.74
C ALA A 70 19.51 14.26 13.18
N LYS A 71 18.59 13.65 13.95
CA LYS A 71 18.34 13.97 15.36
C LYS A 71 19.14 13.13 16.36
N LYS A 72 19.93 12.16 15.89
CA LYS A 72 20.85 11.36 16.71
C LYS A 72 22.23 12.01 16.73
#